data_AF-A0AAT9HPU1-F1
#
_entry.id   AF-A0AAT9HPU1-F1
#
_cell.length_a   1.000
_cell.length_b   1.000
_cell.length_c   1.000
_cell.angle_alpha   90.00
_cell.angle_beta   90.00
_cell.angle_gamma   90.00
#
_symmetry.space_group_name_H-M   'P 1'
#
loop_
_entity.id
_entity.type
_entity.pdbx_description
1 polymer ?
#
loop_
_entity_poly.entity_id
_entity_poly.type
_entity_poly.pdbx_seq_one_letter_code
_entity_poly.pdbx_strand_id
1 'polypeptide(L)'
;MLVGAPIFASFHSDDPAGREHRQNALLIALDPAAFGGGTTADFSAAVDSTLATLKGLPVADGADGVFYPGERSAAVAAERDARGIPVTPKVWRELTESAARLGSAHRRSTTAVAPTGA
;
A
#
# COMPACT_ATOMS: atom_id res chain seq x y z
N MET A 1 9.22 -3.20 23.44
CA MET A 1 10.03 -2.30 24.29
C MET A 1 9.13 -1.15 24.73
N LEU A 2 8.82 -0.99 26.02
CA LEU A 2 7.79 -0.03 26.51
C LEU A 2 8.37 1.36 26.88
N VAL A 3 9.71 1.48 26.95
CA VAL A 3 10.42 2.67 27.47
C VAL A 3 10.99 3.58 26.34
N GLY A 4 10.70 3.27 25.07
CA GLY A 4 11.35 3.92 23.92
C GLY A 4 10.55 5.00 23.19
N ALA A 5 9.32 5.30 23.62
CA ALA A 5 8.43 6.19 22.89
C ALA A 5 7.82 7.22 23.84
N PRO A 6 8.45 8.42 23.96
CA PRO A 6 8.03 9.46 24.90
C PRO A 6 6.61 9.99 24.66
N ILE A 7 5.97 9.62 23.55
CA ILE A 7 4.57 9.91 23.22
C ILE A 7 3.55 9.05 23.99
N PHE A 8 3.93 7.86 24.49
CA PHE A 8 2.95 6.97 25.10
C PHE A 8 2.51 7.43 26.50
N ALA A 9 3.40 8.04 27.28
CA ALA A 9 3.08 8.53 28.61
C ALA A 9 2.11 9.72 28.57
N SER A 10 2.30 10.64 27.61
CA SER A 10 1.38 11.76 27.41
C SER A 10 0.04 11.32 26.82
N PHE A 11 0.02 10.30 25.95
CA PHE A 11 -1.23 9.81 25.36
C PHE A 11 -2.18 9.16 26.38
N HIS A 12 -1.64 8.53 27.42
CA HIS A 12 -2.41 7.87 28.49
C HIS A 12 -2.56 8.73 29.75
N SER A 13 -2.11 10.00 29.74
CA SER A 13 -2.35 10.93 30.83
C SER A 13 -3.68 11.68 30.65
N ASP A 14 -4.10 12.39 31.69
CA ASP A 14 -5.25 13.31 31.64
C ASP A 14 -4.91 14.65 30.96
N ASP A 15 -3.70 14.80 30.39
CA ASP A 15 -3.29 16.01 29.66
C ASP A 15 -4.02 16.09 28.30
N PRO A 16 -4.85 17.13 28.06
CA PRO A 16 -5.51 17.32 26.78
C PRO A 16 -4.54 17.42 25.59
N ALA A 17 -3.34 17.98 25.81
CA ALA A 17 -2.29 18.08 24.78
C ALA A 17 -1.56 16.74 24.54
N GLY A 18 -1.64 15.82 25.49
CA GLY A 18 -1.06 14.48 25.38
C GLY A 18 -1.80 13.57 24.40
N ARG A 19 -3.07 13.89 24.11
CA ARG A 19 -3.94 13.21 23.12
C ARG A 19 -3.76 13.72 21.70
N GLU A 20 -2.91 14.72 21.49
CA GLU A 20 -2.54 15.20 20.17
C GLU A 20 -1.75 14.11 19.43
N HIS A 21 -2.24 13.70 18.26
CA HIS A 21 -1.61 12.65 17.47
C HIS A 21 -0.28 13.15 16.89
N ARG A 22 0.84 12.64 17.40
CA ARG A 22 2.18 12.96 16.89
C ARG A 22 2.70 11.84 16.01
N GLN A 23 2.74 12.08 14.71
CA GLN A 23 3.39 11.18 13.75
C GLN A 23 4.79 11.69 13.44
N ASN A 24 5.81 10.96 13.88
CA ASN A 24 7.18 11.20 13.46
C ASN A 24 7.49 10.25 12.30
N ALA A 25 8.07 10.77 11.23
CA ALA A 25 8.50 9.98 10.07
C ALA A 25 9.95 10.34 9.72
N LEU A 26 10.74 9.31 9.37
CA LEU A 26 12.04 9.48 8.72
C LEU A 26 11.91 9.00 7.28
N LEU A 27 12.33 9.85 6.35
CA LEU A 27 12.36 9.56 4.92
C LEU A 27 13.82 9.56 4.46
N ILE A 28 14.23 8.50 3.76
CA ILE A 28 15.57 8.38 3.18
C ILE A 28 15.39 8.10 1.69
N ALA A 29 16.04 8.90 0.86
CA ALA A 29 16.11 8.69 -0.58
C ALA A 29 17.58 8.46 -0.96
N LEU A 30 17.84 7.41 -1.73
CA LEU A 30 19.17 7.06 -2.21
C LEU A 30 19.13 7.08 -3.74
N ASP A 31 20.12 7.73 -4.35
CA ASP A 31 20.36 7.66 -5.79
C ASP A 31 21.30 6.49 -6.08
N PRO A 32 20.84 5.40 -6.74
CA PRO A 32 21.71 4.27 -7.05
C PRO A 32 22.92 4.65 -7.91
N ALA A 33 22.80 5.67 -8.77
CA ALA A 33 23.90 6.12 -9.62
C ALA A 33 25.07 6.73 -8.82
N ALA A 34 24.82 7.16 -7.58
CA ALA A 34 25.84 7.71 -6.70
C ALA A 34 26.79 6.65 -6.09
N PHE A 35 26.48 5.35 -6.23
CA PHE A 35 27.22 4.26 -5.57
C PHE A 35 28.22 3.52 -6.47
N GLY A 36 28.52 4.04 -7.67
CA GLY A 36 29.68 3.63 -8.48
C GLY A 36 29.35 3.13 -9.89
N GLY A 37 29.96 3.78 -10.89
CA GLY A 37 30.26 3.31 -12.25
C GLY A 37 29.10 3.17 -13.25
N GLY A 38 27.92 2.74 -12.81
CA GLY A 38 26.79 2.40 -13.68
C GLY A 38 25.68 3.45 -13.70
N THR A 39 24.77 3.28 -14.64
CA THR A 39 23.51 4.03 -14.73
C THR A 39 22.46 3.43 -13.79
N THR A 40 21.38 4.17 -13.50
CA THR A 40 20.20 3.64 -12.81
C THR A 40 19.61 2.41 -13.53
N ALA A 41 19.74 2.34 -14.85
CA ALA A 41 19.29 1.19 -15.63
C ALA A 41 20.15 -0.06 -15.35
N ASP A 42 21.47 0.10 -15.22
CA ASP A 42 22.37 -1.01 -14.88
C ASP A 42 22.06 -1.58 -13.49
N PHE A 43 21.80 -0.70 -12.52
CA PHE A 43 21.33 -1.10 -11.19
C PHE A 43 20.00 -1.89 -11.28
N SER A 44 19.03 -1.37 -12.03
CA SER A 44 17.72 -2.01 -12.19
C SER A 44 17.86 -3.40 -12.85
N ALA A 45 18.68 -3.53 -13.89
CA ALA A 45 18.93 -4.81 -14.54
C ALA A 45 19.61 -5.83 -13.60
N ALA A 46 20.54 -5.39 -12.76
CA ALA A 46 21.17 -6.25 -11.75
C ALA A 46 20.18 -6.73 -10.69
N VAL A 47 19.27 -5.84 -10.25
CA VAL A 47 18.16 -6.18 -9.36
C VAL A 47 17.24 -7.20 -10.03
N ASP A 48 16.79 -6.95 -11.27
CA ASP A 48 15.91 -7.84 -12.01
C ASP A 48 16.50 -9.23 -12.19
N SER A 49 17.79 -9.32 -12.55
CA SER A 49 18.52 -10.60 -12.68
C SER A 49 18.58 -11.37 -11.37
N THR A 50 18.83 -10.67 -10.27
CA THR A 50 18.86 -11.26 -8.92
C THR A 50 17.49 -11.81 -8.53
N LEU A 51 16.44 -11.01 -8.73
CA LEU A 51 15.07 -11.40 -8.43
C LEU A 51 14.65 -12.59 -9.31
N ALA A 52 14.91 -12.56 -10.61
CA ALA A 52 14.60 -13.67 -11.51
C ALA A 52 15.29 -14.98 -11.10
N THR A 53 16.57 -14.90 -10.72
CA THR A 53 17.33 -16.06 -10.24
C THR A 53 16.71 -16.67 -8.99
N LEU A 54 16.42 -15.83 -7.99
CA LEU A 54 15.83 -16.28 -6.72
C LEU A 54 14.38 -16.77 -6.89
N LYS A 55 13.63 -16.21 -7.83
CA LYS A 55 12.26 -16.63 -8.16
C LYS A 55 12.22 -18.05 -8.72
N GLY A 56 13.28 -18.48 -9.40
CA GLY A 56 13.41 -19.81 -9.99
C GLY A 56 13.88 -20.90 -9.02
N LEU A 57 14.14 -20.58 -7.75
CA LEU A 57 14.55 -21.56 -6.76
C LEU A 57 13.41 -22.52 -6.39
N PRO A 58 13.72 -23.75 -5.91
CA PRO A 58 12.72 -24.69 -5.43
C PRO A 58 11.82 -24.04 -4.37
N VAL A 59 10.52 -24.18 -4.56
CA VAL A 59 9.51 -23.69 -3.62
C VAL A 59 9.39 -24.68 -2.46
N ALA A 60 9.26 -24.15 -1.24
CA ALA A 60 9.04 -25.00 -0.06
C ALA A 60 7.68 -25.72 -0.14
N ASP A 61 7.59 -26.90 0.47
CA ASP A 61 6.36 -27.69 0.50
C ASP A 61 5.19 -26.86 1.05
N GLY A 62 4.09 -26.83 0.29
CA GLY A 62 2.87 -26.11 0.66
C GLY A 62 2.91 -24.59 0.42
N ALA A 63 3.96 -24.03 -0.18
CA ALA A 63 3.98 -22.64 -0.60
C ALA A 63 3.57 -22.48 -2.09
N ASP A 64 2.87 -21.38 -2.38
CA ASP A 64 2.41 -21.07 -3.76
C ASP A 64 3.53 -20.60 -4.69
N GLY A 65 4.70 -20.24 -4.13
CA GLY A 65 5.82 -19.69 -4.87
C GLY A 65 6.70 -18.76 -4.02
N VAL A 66 7.81 -18.32 -4.60
CA VAL A 66 8.64 -17.24 -4.05
C VAL A 66 7.98 -15.91 -4.40
N PHE A 67 7.77 -15.03 -3.42
CA PHE A 67 7.20 -13.70 -3.65
C PHE A 67 8.05 -12.62 -3.00
N TYR A 68 8.18 -11.48 -3.68
CA TYR A 68 8.88 -10.30 -3.15
C TYR A 68 7.91 -9.29 -2.54
N PRO A 69 8.38 -8.52 -1.53
CA PRO A 69 7.61 -7.38 -1.01
C PRO A 69 7.11 -6.49 -2.15
N GLY A 70 5.81 -6.19 -2.16
CA GLY A 70 5.17 -5.36 -3.18
C GLY A 70 4.51 -6.15 -4.32
N GLU A 71 4.95 -7.36 -4.67
CA GLU A 71 4.39 -8.10 -5.82
C GLU A 71 2.90 -8.41 -5.67
N ARG A 72 2.50 -8.95 -4.51
CA ARG A 72 1.08 -9.28 -4.24
C ARG A 72 0.21 -8.03 -4.27
N SER A 73 0.70 -6.93 -3.70
CA SER A 73 -0.01 -5.65 -3.71
C SER A 73 -0.10 -5.06 -5.11
N ALA A 74 0.95 -5.20 -5.93
CA ALA A 74 0.94 -4.78 -7.33
C ALA A 74 -0.08 -5.59 -8.16
N ALA A 75 -0.17 -6.90 -7.94
CA ALA A 75 -1.18 -7.75 -8.58
C ALA A 75 -2.60 -7.33 -8.19
N VAL A 76 -2.85 -7.08 -6.89
CA VAL A 76 -4.15 -6.58 -6.41
C VAL A 76 -4.45 -5.18 -6.94
N ALA A 77 -3.45 -4.31 -7.07
CA ALA A 77 -3.62 -2.97 -7.64
C ALA A 77 -4.04 -3.07 -9.12
N ALA A 78 -3.32 -3.85 -9.93
CA ALA A 78 -3.68 -4.08 -11.33
C ALA A 78 -5.08 -4.69 -11.48
N GLU A 79 -5.45 -5.62 -10.60
CA GLU A 79 -6.81 -6.17 -10.58
C GLU A 79 -7.86 -5.08 -10.30
N ARG A 80 -7.64 -4.26 -9.28
CA ARG A 80 -8.59 -3.22 -8.85
C ARG A 80 -8.65 -2.05 -9.81
N ASP A 81 -7.57 -1.75 -10.53
CA ASP A 81 -7.57 -0.79 -11.63
C ASP A 81 -8.46 -1.28 -12.78
N ALA A 82 -8.44 -2.59 -13.07
CA ALA A 82 -9.25 -3.18 -14.13
C ALA A 82 -10.71 -3.45 -13.73
N ARG A 83 -10.96 -3.85 -12.48
CA ARG A 83 -12.27 -4.37 -12.02
C ARG A 83 -12.99 -3.45 -11.04
N GLY A 84 -12.34 -2.36 -10.61
CA GLY A 84 -12.82 -1.50 -9.55
C GLY A 84 -12.40 -1.97 -8.15
N ILE A 85 -12.44 -1.04 -7.19
CA ILE A 85 -12.07 -1.29 -5.79
C ILE A 85 -13.31 -1.84 -5.06
N PRO A 86 -13.24 -3.04 -4.46
CA PRO A 86 -14.34 -3.54 -3.65
C PRO A 86 -14.48 -2.70 -2.36
N VAL A 87 -15.67 -2.12 -2.17
CA VAL A 87 -16.02 -1.37 -0.96
C VAL A 87 -17.15 -2.10 -0.25
N THR A 88 -17.01 -2.31 1.05
CA THR A 88 -18.08 -2.98 1.82
C THR A 88 -19.33 -2.09 1.89
N PRO A 89 -20.55 -2.66 2.00
CA PRO A 89 -21.78 -1.87 2.09
C PRO A 89 -21.77 -0.86 3.26
N LYS A 90 -21.12 -1.21 4.38
CA LYS A 90 -20.96 -0.32 5.53
C LYS A 90 -20.10 0.90 5.18
N VAL A 91 -18.91 0.68 4.62
CA VAL A 91 -17.99 1.77 4.24
C VAL A 91 -18.63 2.66 3.18
N TRP A 92 -19.34 2.08 2.21
CA TRP A 92 -20.05 2.85 1.19
C TRP A 92 -21.09 3.79 1.80
N ARG A 93 -21.89 3.29 2.75
CA ARG A 93 -22.85 4.12 3.48
C ARG A 93 -22.18 5.28 4.21
N GLU A 94 -21.13 5.00 4.98
CA GLU A 94 -20.38 6.02 5.73
C GLU A 94 -19.78 7.11 4.82
N LEU A 95 -19.29 6.72 3.64
CA LEU A 95 -18.80 7.65 2.62
C LEU A 95 -19.93 8.53 2.08
N THR A 96 -21.08 7.94 1.72
CA THR A 96 -22.21 8.70 1.17
C THR A 96 -22.86 9.65 2.19
N GLU A 97 -22.97 9.24 3.45
CA GLU A 97 -23.45 10.10 4.55
C GLU A 97 -22.49 11.27 4.79
N SER A 98 -21.18 11.01 4.76
CA SER A 98 -20.17 12.06 4.89
C SER A 98 -20.20 13.04 3.72
N ALA A 99 -20.36 12.54 2.49
CA ALA A 99 -20.49 13.37 1.30
C ALA A 99 -21.72 14.29 1.38
N ALA A 100 -22.86 13.75 1.83
CA ALA A 100 -24.10 14.52 2.02
C ALA A 100 -23.93 15.64 3.06
N ARG A 101 -23.31 15.35 4.21
CA ARG A 101 -23.03 16.37 5.25
C ARG A 101 -22.15 17.51 4.74
N LEU A 102 -21.22 17.21 3.83
CA LEU A 102 -20.27 18.18 3.29
C LEU A 102 -20.78 18.89 2.02
N GLY A 103 -22.00 18.56 1.55
CA GLY A 103 -22.56 19.15 0.32
C GLY A 103 -21.91 18.67 -0.98
N SER A 104 -21.10 17.61 -0.91
CA SER A 104 -20.39 17.05 -2.07
C SER A 104 -21.23 15.92 -2.67
N ALA A 105 -21.82 16.13 -3.85
CA ALA A 105 -22.57 15.07 -4.52
C ALA A 105 -21.62 13.95 -5.00
N HIS A 106 -21.96 12.70 -4.69
CA HIS A 106 -21.26 11.53 -5.23
C HIS A 106 -21.45 11.45 -6.75
N ARG A 107 -20.38 11.62 -7.53
CA ARG A 107 -20.40 11.40 -8.99
C ARG A 107 -20.45 9.90 -9.25
N ARG A 108 -21.61 9.39 -9.69
CA ARG A 108 -21.72 8.02 -10.19
C ARG A 108 -20.94 7.89 -11.50
N SER A 109 -19.82 7.16 -11.49
CA SER A 109 -19.15 6.71 -12.72
C SER A 109 -19.92 5.52 -13.27
N THR A 110 -20.72 5.75 -14.30
CA THR A 110 -21.41 4.70 -15.06
C THR A 110 -20.39 3.94 -15.91
N THR A 111 -19.74 2.93 -15.33
CA THR A 111 -19.17 1.82 -16.11
C THR A 111 -19.81 0.54 -15.58
N ALA A 112 -21.03 0.29 -16.05
CA ALA A 112 -21.65 -1.02 -15.90
C ALA A 112 -20.88 -2.00 -16.81
N VAL A 113 -20.14 -2.93 -16.23
CA VAL A 113 -19.73 -4.15 -16.93
C VAL A 113 -21.02 -4.95 -17.13
N ALA A 114 -21.47 -5.03 -18.39
CA ALA A 114 -22.59 -5.88 -18.77
C ALA A 114 -22.24 -7.35 -18.48
N PRO A 115 -23.17 -8.16 -17.94
CA PRO A 115 -22.94 -9.59 -17.80
C PRO A 115 -22.88 -10.22 -19.20
N THR A 116 -21.72 -10.79 -19.53
CA THR A 116 -21.54 -11.65 -20.70
C THR A 116 -22.31 -12.95 -20.48
N GLY A 117 -23.30 -13.21 -21.33
CA GLY A 117 -23.82 -14.56 -21.60
C GLY A 117 -25.32 -14.77 -21.35
N ALA A 118 -26.10 -14.87 -22.44
CA ALA A 118 -26.56 -16.15 -23.00
C ALA A 118 -26.95 -15.96 -24.47
#